data_AF-A0A9D4GQT2-F1
#
_entry.id   AF-A0A9D4GQT2-F1
#
_cell.length_a   1.000
_cell.length_b   1.000
_cell.length_c   1.000
_cell.angle_alpha   90.00
_cell.angle_beta   90.00
_cell.angle_gamma   90.00
#
_symmetry.space_group_name_H-M   'P 1'
#
loop_
_entity.id
_entity.type
_entity.pdbx_description
1 polymer ?
#
loop_
_entity_poly.entity_id
_entity_poly.type
_entity_poly.pdbx_seq_one_letter_code
_entity_poly.pdbx_strand_id
1 'polypeptide(L)'
;MKSSHKRCSVEQCGLVISMEFDYLETFSDRIFLCACHGKRVIEVKWPYILVDSSRTINSLDFLNEDDIGHFTLKGHGNTYYDQIAGL
;
A
#
# COMPACT_ATOMS: atom_id res chain seq x y z
N MET A 1 2.06 4.38 25.95
CA MET A 1 0.62 4.32 25.63
C MET A 1 0.47 4.29 24.12
N LYS A 2 -0.13 3.24 23.53
CA LYS A 2 -0.46 3.23 22.10
C LYS A 2 -1.52 4.31 21.87
N SER A 3 -1.22 5.36 21.10
CA SER A 3 -2.22 6.36 20.73
C SER A 3 -3.25 5.68 19.83
N SER A 4 -4.46 5.44 20.33
CA SER A 4 -5.55 4.93 19.51
C SER A 4 -5.95 6.03 18.51
N HIS A 5 -5.81 5.77 17.21
CA HIS A 5 -6.29 6.68 16.18
C HIS A 5 -7.80 6.91 16.33
N LYS A 6 -8.25 8.17 16.24
CA LYS A 6 -9.67 8.53 16.37
C LYS A 6 -10.26 8.79 14.99
N ARG A 7 -11.43 8.19 14.71
CA ARG A 7 -12.24 8.40 13.50
C ARG A 7 -11.40 8.29 12.22
N CYS A 8 -11.05 7.04 11.89
CA CYS A 8 -10.39 6.72 10.63
C CYS A 8 -11.44 6.32 9.58
N SER A 9 -11.28 6.79 8.36
CA SER A 9 -12.05 6.32 7.20
C SER A 9 -11.14 6.10 6.00
N VAL A 10 -11.62 5.27 5.08
CA VAL A 10 -11.01 5.07 3.77
C VAL A 10 -12.04 5.42 2.72
N GLU A 11 -11.70 6.33 1.83
CA GLU A 11 -12.60 6.83 0.80
C GLU A 11 -12.01 6.56 -0.58
N GLN A 12 -12.87 6.31 -1.56
CA GLN A 12 -12.45 6.24 -2.95
C GLN A 12 -12.26 7.66 -3.49
N CYS A 13 -11.18 7.88 -4.25
CA CYS A 13 -10.94 9.16 -4.90
C CYS A 13 -11.23 9.06 -6.40
N GLY A 14 -11.84 10.11 -6.95
CA GLY A 14 -11.99 10.28 -8.40
C GLY A 14 -10.77 10.99 -9.01
N LEU A 15 -10.97 11.61 -10.16
CA LEU A 15 -9.98 12.48 -10.80
C LEU A 15 -9.69 13.69 -9.89
N VAL A 16 -8.42 14.00 -9.68
CA VAL A 16 -7.97 15.21 -9.00
C VAL A 16 -7.05 16.00 -9.93
N ILE A 17 -7.37 17.27 -10.15
CA ILE A 17 -6.58 18.21 -10.95
C ILE A 17 -5.86 19.18 -9.99
N SER A 18 -4.58 19.46 -10.25
CA SER A 18 -3.83 20.43 -9.46
C SER A 18 -4.37 21.85 -9.65
N MET A 19 -4.55 22.58 -8.55
CA MET A 19 -4.99 23.98 -8.59
C MET A 19 -3.88 24.94 -9.06
N GLU A 20 -2.61 24.53 -8.99
CA GLU A 20 -1.46 25.35 -9.38
C GLU A 20 -1.00 25.04 -10.80
N PHE A 21 -1.16 23.79 -11.24
CA PHE A 21 -0.76 23.30 -12.55
C PHE A 21 -1.93 22.53 -13.18
N ASP A 22 -2.80 23.24 -13.90
CA ASP A 22 -4.04 22.71 -14.47
C ASP A 22 -3.88 21.51 -15.44
N TYR A 23 -2.67 21.34 -15.97
CA TYR A 23 -2.28 20.19 -16.80
C TYR A 23 -1.82 18.96 -16.00
N LEU A 24 -1.69 19.06 -14.67
CA LEU A 24 -1.35 17.92 -13.81
C LEU A 24 -2.62 17.31 -13.20
N GLU A 25 -2.81 16.03 -13.48
CA GLU A 25 -3.88 15.22 -12.92
C GLU A 25 -3.38 13.95 -12.26
N THR A 26 -4.17 13.42 -11.33
CA THR A 26 -3.89 12.15 -10.68
C THR A 26 -5.18 11.41 -10.34
N PHE A 27 -5.07 10.09 -10.28
CA PHE A 27 -6.05 9.17 -9.72
C PHE A 27 -5.35 8.35 -8.65
N SER A 28 -5.93 8.34 -7.45
CA SER A 28 -5.48 7.45 -6.38
C SER A 28 -6.51 6.36 -6.17
N ASP A 29 -6.05 5.16 -5.81
CA ASP A 29 -6.97 4.06 -5.52
C ASP A 29 -7.90 4.42 -4.36
N ARG A 30 -7.30 4.87 -3.24
CA ARG A 30 -8.03 5.32 -2.05
C ARG A 30 -7.30 6.42 -1.29
N ILE A 31 -8.05 7.15 -0.47
CA ILE A 31 -7.53 8.12 0.50
C ILE A 31 -7.87 7.62 1.91
N PHE A 32 -6.84 7.53 2.75
CA PHE A 32 -6.99 7.32 4.19
C PHE A 32 -7.12 8.66 4.90
N LEU A 33 -8.11 8.77 5.77
CA LEU A 33 -8.34 9.95 6.61
C LEU A 33 -8.21 9.54 8.09
N CYS A 34 -7.32 10.18 8.84
CA CYS A 34 -7.39 10.19 10.31
C CYS A 34 -7.62 11.62 10.80
N ALA A 35 -8.59 11.81 11.69
CA ALA A 35 -8.76 13.09 12.39
C ALA A 35 -7.49 13.55 13.15
N CYS A 36 -6.61 12.61 13.48
CA CYS A 36 -5.38 12.81 14.24
C CYS A 36 -4.13 13.14 13.40
N HIS A 37 -4.05 12.63 12.16
CA HIS A 37 -2.83 12.68 11.33
C HIS A 37 -3.09 13.21 9.91
N GLY A 38 -4.32 13.65 9.62
CA GLY A 38 -4.71 14.19 8.33
C GLY A 38 -4.98 13.10 7.29
N LYS A 39 -4.59 13.40 6.04
CA LYS A 39 -4.89 12.55 4.88
C LYS A 39 -3.63 11.84 4.40
N ARG A 40 -3.77 10.59 3.95
CA ARG A 40 -2.72 9.84 3.23
C ARG A 40 -3.31 9.20 1.98
N VAL A 41 -2.48 9.07 0.95
CA VAL A 41 -2.84 8.36 -0.27
C VAL A 41 -2.54 6.87 -0.10
N ILE A 42 -3.46 6.02 -0.55
CA ILE A 42 -3.27 4.58 -0.67
C ILE A 42 -3.19 4.26 -2.16
N GLU A 43 -2.09 3.62 -2.55
CA GLU A 43 -1.86 3.07 -3.88
C GLU A 43 -1.72 1.56 -3.76
N VAL A 44 -2.63 0.82 -4.39
CA VAL A 44 -2.70 -0.65 -4.35
C VAL A 44 -2.01 -1.20 -5.59
N LYS A 45 -0.92 -1.92 -5.38
CA LYS A 45 -0.21 -2.63 -6.45
C LYS A 45 -0.50 -4.12 -6.35
N TRP A 46 -0.99 -4.70 -7.45
CA TRP A 46 -1.12 -6.14 -7.62
C TRP A 46 0.03 -6.63 -8.50
N PRO A 47 1.02 -7.34 -7.94
CA PRO A 47 2.10 -7.88 -8.75
C PRO A 47 1.59 -9.08 -9.55
N TYR A 48 1.35 -8.90 -10.86
CA TYR A 48 0.93 -9.96 -11.80
C TYR A 48 1.88 -11.16 -11.86
N ILE A 49 3.12 -11.00 -11.36
CA ILE A 49 4.15 -12.06 -11.28
C ILE A 49 3.73 -13.21 -10.36
N LEU A 50 2.74 -13.01 -9.48
CA LEU A 50 2.21 -14.02 -8.55
C LEU A 50 1.12 -14.94 -9.14
N VAL A 51 0.66 -14.70 -10.38
CA VAL A 51 -0.48 -15.44 -10.99
C VAL A 51 -0.03 -16.67 -11.79
N ASP A 52 1.28 -16.84 -11.98
CA ASP A 52 1.86 -17.93 -12.76
C ASP A 52 2.21 -19.11 -11.86
N SER A 53 1.60 -20.28 -12.09
CA SER A 53 1.72 -21.51 -11.30
C SER A 53 3.12 -22.13 -11.24
N SER A 54 4.13 -21.43 -11.76
CA SER A 54 5.49 -21.91 -11.98
C SER A 54 6.59 -21.03 -11.37
N ARG A 55 6.26 -19.94 -10.65
CA ARG A 55 7.27 -19.04 -10.09
C ARG A 55 7.43 -19.20 -8.58
N THR A 56 8.58 -19.76 -8.20
CA THR A 56 9.08 -19.76 -6.81
C THR A 56 9.29 -18.32 -6.31
N ILE A 57 9.05 -18.08 -5.01
CA ILE A 57 9.23 -16.77 -4.34
C ILE A 57 10.59 -16.11 -4.53
N ASN A 58 11.61 -16.87 -4.92
CA ASN A 58 12.91 -16.37 -5.36
C ASN A 58 12.84 -15.35 -6.52
N SER A 59 11.70 -15.21 -7.19
CA SER A 59 11.47 -14.23 -8.27
C SER A 59 10.98 -12.85 -7.81
N LEU A 60 10.77 -12.63 -6.51
CA LEU A 60 10.28 -11.36 -5.97
C LEU A 60 11.32 -10.70 -5.05
N ASP A 61 11.92 -9.62 -5.54
CA ASP A 61 12.99 -8.89 -4.85
C ASP A 61 12.55 -8.23 -3.54
N PHE A 62 11.24 -8.17 -3.27
CA PHE A 62 10.65 -7.47 -2.12
C PHE A 62 9.92 -8.40 -1.12
N LEU A 63 9.84 -9.71 -1.38
CA LEU A 63 9.19 -10.69 -0.49
C LEU A 63 10.17 -11.78 -0.04
N ASN A 64 10.06 -12.17 1.22
CA ASN A 64 10.64 -13.36 1.83
C ASN A 64 9.52 -14.38 2.06
N GLU A 65 9.85 -15.66 1.95
CA GLU A 65 9.03 -16.78 2.40
C GLU A 65 9.77 -17.48 3.54
N ASP A 66 9.08 -17.81 4.64
CA ASP A 66 9.62 -18.65 5.70
C ASP A 66 9.49 -20.14 5.38
N ASP A 67 10.15 -21.00 6.16
CA ASP A 67 10.14 -22.46 5.96
C ASP A 67 8.73 -23.11 6.09
N ILE A 68 7.72 -22.34 6.50
CA ILE A 68 6.34 -22.75 6.74
C ILE A 68 5.40 -22.17 5.65
N GLY A 69 5.93 -21.41 4.68
CA GLY A 69 5.18 -20.82 3.58
C GLY A 69 4.49 -19.49 3.93
N HIS A 70 4.88 -18.82 5.03
CA HIS A 70 4.43 -17.47 5.30
C HIS A 70 5.28 -16.43 4.58
N PHE A 71 4.61 -15.37 4.14
CA PHE A 71 5.22 -14.30 3.36
C PHE A 71 5.47 -13.07 4.23
N THR A 72 6.68 -12.53 4.16
CA THR A 72 7.03 -11.24 4.79
C THR A 72 7.72 -10.31 3.81
N LEU A 73 7.49 -9.00 3.90
CA LEU A 73 8.26 -8.04 3.12
C LEU A 73 9.74 -8.07 3.53
N LYS A 74 10.64 -8.05 2.56
CA LYS A 74 12.08 -7.91 2.81
C LYS A 74 12.35 -6.60 3.56
N GLY A 75 12.85 -6.71 4.78
CA GLY A 75 12.99 -5.60 5.75
C GLY A 75 14.00 -4.49 5.41
N HIS A 76 14.42 -4.33 4.16
CA HIS A 76 15.38 -3.29 3.77
C HIS A 76 14.68 -2.04 3.25
N GLY A 77 14.57 -1.02 4.10
CA GLY A 77 14.59 0.40 3.71
C GLY A 77 13.42 0.96 2.89
N ASN A 78 12.45 0.15 2.46
CA ASN A 78 11.33 0.64 1.67
C ASN A 78 10.25 1.26 2.57
N THR A 79 10.39 2.55 2.88
CA THR A 79 9.35 3.35 3.56
C THR A 79 8.05 3.48 2.76
N TYR A 80 8.02 2.95 1.54
CA TYR A 80 6.89 3.01 0.60
C TYR A 80 5.89 1.86 0.75
N TYR A 81 6.28 0.74 1.37
CA TYR A 81 5.43 -0.45 1.45
C TYR A 81 5.21 -0.84 2.91
N ASP A 82 3.97 -1.11 3.28
CA ASP A 82 3.61 -1.66 4.58
C ASP A 82 2.85 -2.98 4.38
N GLN A 83 3.22 -4.01 5.15
CA GLN A 83 2.54 -5.29 5.08
C GLN A 83 1.43 -5.31 6.13
N ILE A 84 0.21 -5.20 5.65
CA ILE A 84 -0.97 -5.43 6.49
C ILE A 84 -1.31 -6.91 6.35
N ALA A 85 -0.97 -7.71 7.35
CA ALA A 85 -1.45 -9.09 7.46
C ALA A 85 -2.99 -9.06 7.54
N GLY A 86 -3.66 -9.72 6.59
CA GLY A 86 -5.11 -9.92 6.64
C GLY A 86 -5.49 -10.76 7.86
N LEU A 87 -6.64 -10.41 8.46
CA LEU A 87 -7.33 -11.18 9.49
C LEU A 87 -7.56 -12.64 9.08
#